data_AF-A0A2S6SW14-F1
#
_entry.id   AF-A0A2S6SW14-F1
#
_cell.length_a   1.000
_cell.length_b   1.000
_cell.length_c   1.000
_cell.angle_alpha   90.00
_cell.angle_beta   90.00
_cell.angle_gamma   90.00
#
_symmetry.space_group_name_H-M   'P 1'
#
loop_
_entity.id
_entity.type
_entity.pdbx_description
1 polymer ?
#
loop_
_entity_poly.entity_id
_entity_poly.type
_entity_poly.pdbx_seq_one_letter_code
_entity_poly.pdbx_strand_id
1 'polypeptide(L)'
;MHRYFLIPAIIIFLIIFLLVIYSQYFYVDWKWTFIPDNFDTKTETYKEKILPDICDDENTAKIIKQNREISNKRSYKDRPDISSSPTIHAVYFLPCDGEDRKFDINGNIHSSIQSINNWFLDKTKSQIISFDTTSNNLIDVTFIRVNKSIKWFTKFNTLENHNKDTSSKIEKIILSNQNLFNNFENKKFIIFFEGWEKRISITNKVCGRSRYNGKVAIFYTNGRNKKLKSCTKDNIKNSNIEVFGESEQTILHEMLHTLGVPFKCGKNINPEESLHVTDSDGDIMNKVSGSLFLDYNNDDYYKHNIPNCPDLYMSKFLIN
;
A
#
# COMPACT_ATOMS: atom_id res chain seq x y z
N MET A 1 11.54 54.23 -18.76
CA MET A 1 11.04 52.86 -18.98
C MET A 1 9.76 52.92 -19.79
N HIS A 2 9.67 52.17 -20.89
CA HIS A 2 8.56 52.22 -21.84
C HIS A 2 7.27 51.70 -21.17
N ARG A 3 6.14 52.41 -21.30
CA ARG A 3 4.85 52.05 -20.66
C ARG A 3 4.39 50.61 -20.98
N TYR A 4 4.83 50.09 -22.12
CA TYR A 4 4.58 48.73 -22.58
C TYR A 4 5.30 47.63 -21.78
N PHE A 5 6.31 47.98 -20.96
CA PHE A 5 7.00 47.03 -20.08
C PHE A 5 6.51 47.11 -18.63
N LEU A 6 6.07 48.30 -18.22
CA LEU A 6 5.64 48.55 -16.83
C LEU A 6 4.31 47.85 -16.51
N ILE A 7 3.35 47.87 -17.44
CA ILE A 7 2.02 47.30 -17.24
C ILE A 7 2.08 45.76 -17.08
N PRO A 8 2.76 45.00 -17.95
CA PRO A 8 2.91 43.55 -17.76
C PRO A 8 3.65 43.19 -16.46
N ALA A 9 4.69 43.96 -16.10
CA ALA A 9 5.44 43.73 -14.87
C ALA A 9 4.58 43.93 -13.61
N ILE A 10 3.74 44.98 -13.58
CA ILE A 10 2.81 45.25 -12.47
C ILE A 10 1.75 44.13 -12.38
N ILE A 11 1.24 43.65 -13.52
CA ILE A 11 0.26 42.56 -13.56
C ILE A 11 0.88 41.26 -13.01
N ILE A 12 2.09 40.90 -13.45
CA ILE A 12 2.81 39.72 -12.93
C ILE A 12 3.05 39.86 -11.43
N PHE A 13 3.46 41.04 -10.97
CA PHE A 13 3.70 41.29 -9.55
C PHE A 13 2.40 41.18 -8.73
N LEU A 14 1.28 41.71 -9.23
CA LEU A 14 -0.04 41.55 -8.61
C LEU A 14 -0.49 40.10 -8.56
N ILE A 15 -0.27 39.32 -9.64
CA ILE A 15 -0.59 37.89 -9.67
C ILE A 15 0.25 37.15 -8.62
N ILE A 16 1.57 37.38 -8.57
CA ILE A 16 2.46 36.76 -7.57
C ILE A 16 2.02 37.17 -6.16
N PHE A 17 1.72 38.45 -5.94
CA PHE A 17 1.28 38.97 -4.65
C PHE A 17 -0.04 38.35 -4.18
N LEU A 18 -1.03 38.25 -5.07
CA LEU A 18 -2.30 37.58 -4.80
C LEU A 18 -2.11 36.08 -4.56
N LEU A 19 -1.19 35.43 -5.28
CA LEU A 19 -0.85 34.02 -5.10
C LEU A 19 -0.13 33.80 -3.76
N VAL A 20 0.70 34.73 -3.31
CA VAL A 20 1.34 34.74 -1.99
C VAL A 20 0.31 34.95 -0.88
N ILE A 21 -0.63 35.88 -1.03
CA ILE A 21 -1.73 36.08 -0.06
C ILE A 21 -2.63 34.86 -0.02
N TYR A 22 -3.05 34.35 -1.18
CA TYR A 22 -3.85 33.14 -1.30
C TYR A 22 -3.17 31.97 -0.61
N SER A 23 -1.87 31.81 -0.84
CA SER A 23 -1.05 30.81 -0.15
C SER A 23 -1.06 31.07 1.36
N GLN A 24 -0.71 32.26 1.83
CA GLN A 24 -0.53 32.54 3.26
C GLN A 24 -1.81 32.42 4.10
N TYR A 25 -2.98 32.76 3.53
CA TYR A 25 -4.24 32.90 4.26
C TYR A 25 -5.29 31.85 3.90
N PHE A 26 -5.34 31.37 2.66
CA PHE A 26 -6.40 30.45 2.19
C PHE A 26 -5.88 29.03 1.94
N TYR A 27 -4.64 28.87 1.49
CA TYR A 27 -3.98 27.58 1.29
C TYR A 27 -3.03 27.26 2.46
N VAL A 28 -3.51 27.26 3.69
CA VAL A 28 -2.67 27.16 4.91
C VAL A 28 -1.79 25.87 4.95
N ASP A 29 -2.13 24.85 4.17
CA ASP A 29 -1.43 23.57 4.10
C ASP A 29 0.01 23.64 3.56
N TRP A 30 0.38 24.63 2.74
CA TRP A 30 1.79 24.73 2.29
C TRP A 30 2.74 25.07 3.45
N LYS A 31 2.29 25.87 4.44
CA LYS A 31 3.11 26.17 5.65
C LYS A 31 3.43 24.90 6.41
N TRP A 32 2.46 23.99 6.53
CA TRP A 32 2.65 22.66 7.15
C TRP A 32 3.44 21.68 6.28
N THR A 33 3.68 22.02 5.01
CA THR A 33 4.50 21.21 4.10
C THR A 33 6.00 21.52 4.25
N PHE A 34 6.35 22.73 4.70
CA PHE A 34 7.74 23.20 4.87
C PHE A 34 8.20 23.31 6.33
N ILE A 35 7.30 23.40 7.30
CA ILE A 35 7.65 23.28 8.72
C ILE A 35 7.95 21.79 8.97
N PRO A 36 9.21 21.40 9.22
CA PRO A 36 9.51 20.00 9.43
C PRO A 36 8.94 19.56 10.78
N ASP A 37 8.52 18.31 10.88
CA ASP A 37 7.77 17.75 12.04
C ASP A 37 8.46 17.90 13.41
N ASN A 38 9.74 18.20 13.40
CA ASN A 38 10.55 18.48 14.58
C ASN A 38 10.43 19.94 15.05
N PHE A 39 9.86 20.87 14.30
CA PHE A 39 9.78 22.27 14.71
C PHE A 39 8.63 22.51 15.71
N ASP A 40 8.98 22.79 16.96
CA ASP A 40 8.06 23.19 18.01
C ASP A 40 7.71 24.67 17.84
N THR A 41 6.46 24.94 17.46
CA THR A 41 5.97 26.30 17.19
C THR A 41 5.78 27.16 18.45
N LYS A 42 5.81 26.56 19.65
CA LYS A 42 5.73 27.30 20.93
C LYS A 42 7.10 27.75 21.43
N THR A 43 8.14 26.97 21.11
CA THR A 43 9.51 27.24 21.55
C THR A 43 10.42 27.69 20.41
N GLU A 44 9.92 27.73 19.17
CA GLU A 44 10.64 28.05 17.94
C GLU A 44 11.92 27.21 17.74
N THR A 45 11.89 25.96 18.22
CA THR A 45 13.06 25.06 18.19
C THR A 45 12.76 23.74 17.51
N TYR A 46 13.79 23.16 16.88
CA TYR A 46 13.72 21.82 16.32
C TYR A 46 13.88 20.77 17.44
N LYS A 47 12.78 20.19 17.92
CA LYS A 47 12.74 18.95 18.69
C LYS A 47 13.00 17.75 17.79
N GLU A 48 14.24 17.30 17.76
CA GLU A 48 14.57 16.00 17.19
C GLU A 48 13.60 14.95 17.75
N LYS A 49 12.92 14.20 16.86
CA LYS A 49 12.06 13.10 17.28
C LYS A 49 12.98 12.08 17.95
N ILE A 50 12.94 12.01 19.27
CA ILE A 50 13.69 11.01 20.04
C ILE A 50 13.14 9.65 19.61
N LEU A 51 13.93 8.93 18.82
CA LEU A 51 13.59 7.58 18.43
C LEU A 51 13.64 6.69 19.68
N PRO A 52 12.69 5.75 19.83
CA PRO A 52 12.81 4.72 20.85
C PRO A 52 14.21 4.06 20.79
N ASP A 53 14.82 3.74 21.94
CA ASP A 53 16.16 3.11 21.98
C ASP A 53 16.23 1.78 21.19
N ILE A 54 15.09 1.16 20.94
CA ILE A 54 14.95 -0.07 20.14
C ILE A 54 15.03 0.18 18.62
N CYS A 55 15.01 1.43 18.18
CA CYS A 55 15.21 1.84 16.79
C CYS A 55 16.71 1.91 16.49
N ASP A 56 17.12 1.28 15.39
CA ASP A 56 18.48 1.25 14.91
C ASP A 56 18.45 1.27 13.38
N ASP A 57 18.64 2.45 12.80
CA ASP A 57 18.60 2.67 11.35
C ASP A 57 19.92 2.30 10.65
N GLU A 58 21.01 2.16 11.40
CA GLU A 58 22.36 1.98 10.88
C GLU A 58 22.71 0.51 10.62
N ASN A 59 22.32 -0.41 11.51
CA ASN A 59 22.66 -1.83 11.37
C ASN A 59 21.69 -2.60 10.46
N THR A 60 21.77 -3.92 10.43
CA THR A 60 20.80 -4.75 9.68
C THR A 60 19.40 -4.68 10.30
N ALA A 61 18.37 -4.76 9.46
CA ALA A 61 16.99 -4.79 9.92
C ALA A 61 16.74 -6.10 10.70
N LYS A 62 16.14 -5.97 11.88
CA LYS A 62 15.78 -7.07 12.77
C LYS A 62 14.34 -6.92 13.21
N ILE A 63 13.66 -8.05 13.34
CA ILE A 63 12.32 -8.10 13.91
C ILE A 63 12.45 -7.94 15.43
N ILE A 64 11.63 -7.05 15.98
CA ILE A 64 11.64 -6.67 17.39
C ILE A 64 10.25 -6.87 17.99
N LYS A 65 10.21 -6.94 19.33
CA LYS A 65 8.96 -6.94 20.10
C LYS A 65 9.04 -5.86 21.17
N GLN A 66 7.94 -5.13 21.37
CA GLN A 66 7.81 -4.15 22.45
C GLN A 66 6.84 -4.68 23.51
N ASN A 67 7.12 -4.43 24.79
CA ASN A 67 6.28 -4.94 25.89
C ASN A 67 4.82 -4.50 25.80
N ARG A 68 4.57 -3.26 25.33
CA ARG A 68 3.23 -2.68 25.17
C ARG A 68 2.38 -3.37 24.08
N GLU A 69 2.99 -4.23 23.27
CA GLU A 69 2.36 -4.87 22.10
C GLU A 69 2.05 -6.35 22.34
N ILE A 70 2.46 -6.89 23.49
CA ILE A 70 2.23 -8.29 23.86
C ILE A 70 0.73 -8.48 24.08
N SER A 71 0.12 -9.30 23.23
CA SER A 71 -1.28 -9.66 23.28
C SER A 71 -1.45 -11.12 22.94
N ASN A 72 -2.24 -11.84 23.74
CA ASN A 72 -2.52 -13.26 23.50
C ASN A 72 -3.33 -13.51 22.22
N LYS A 73 -3.94 -12.46 21.65
CA LYS A 73 -4.71 -12.55 20.40
C LYS A 73 -3.84 -12.36 19.15
N ARG A 74 -2.63 -11.82 19.30
CA ARG A 74 -1.72 -11.47 18.20
C ARG A 74 -0.83 -12.64 17.83
N SER A 75 -0.61 -12.84 16.53
CA SER A 75 0.38 -13.81 16.02
C SER A 75 1.67 -13.10 15.65
N TYR A 76 2.81 -13.63 16.11
CA TYR A 76 4.15 -13.13 15.72
C TYR A 76 4.86 -14.07 14.74
N LYS A 77 4.19 -15.16 14.40
CA LYS A 77 4.59 -16.17 13.43
C LYS A 77 3.31 -16.63 12.75
N ASP A 78 3.42 -17.01 11.50
CA ASP A 78 2.35 -17.68 10.77
C ASP A 78 1.86 -18.91 11.53
N ARG A 79 0.55 -19.10 11.57
CA ARG A 79 -0.04 -20.26 12.26
C ARG A 79 0.03 -21.48 11.32
N PRO A 80 -0.11 -22.71 11.85
CA PRO A 80 -0.13 -23.89 11.01
C PRO A 80 -1.26 -23.82 9.98
N ASP A 81 -0.91 -24.05 8.72
CA ASP A 81 -1.87 -24.02 7.61
C ASP A 81 -2.91 -25.13 7.72
N ILE A 82 -4.15 -24.84 7.33
CA ILE A 82 -5.24 -25.82 7.25
C ILE A 82 -5.03 -26.79 6.06
N SER A 83 -4.43 -26.30 4.98
CA SER A 83 -4.17 -27.07 3.77
C SER A 83 -2.82 -26.68 3.16
N SER A 84 -2.28 -27.54 2.29
CA SER A 84 -1.06 -27.25 1.52
C SER A 84 -1.30 -26.43 0.26
N SER A 85 -2.56 -26.04 0.00
CA SER A 85 -2.92 -25.27 -1.20
C SER A 85 -2.27 -23.87 -1.16
N PRO A 86 -1.94 -23.28 -2.32
CA PRO A 86 -1.41 -21.94 -2.38
C PRO A 86 -2.38 -20.91 -1.79
N THR A 87 -1.86 -20.02 -0.95
CA THR A 87 -2.65 -18.97 -0.30
C THR A 87 -1.96 -17.61 -0.33
N ILE A 88 -2.74 -16.56 -0.12
CA ILE A 88 -2.24 -15.21 0.13
C ILE A 88 -2.30 -14.96 1.64
N HIS A 89 -1.14 -14.75 2.27
CA HIS A 89 -1.02 -14.50 3.70
C HIS A 89 -0.91 -13.01 4.00
N ALA A 90 -1.63 -12.55 5.02
CA ALA A 90 -1.64 -11.15 5.43
C ALA A 90 -0.58 -10.89 6.50
N VAL A 91 0.17 -9.79 6.35
CA VAL A 91 1.15 -9.35 7.35
C VAL A 91 0.82 -7.94 7.77
N TYR A 92 0.71 -7.71 9.08
CA TYR A 92 0.64 -6.37 9.64
C TYR A 92 2.05 -5.90 10.02
N PHE A 93 2.58 -4.92 9.30
CA PHE A 93 3.99 -4.56 9.36
C PHE A 93 4.20 -3.13 9.88
N LEU A 94 5.04 -2.98 10.91
CA LEU A 94 5.27 -1.70 11.56
C LEU A 94 6.77 -1.30 11.59
N PRO A 95 7.10 -0.03 11.32
CA PRO A 95 8.41 0.52 11.66
C PRO A 95 8.55 0.66 13.19
N CYS A 96 9.76 0.81 13.71
CA CYS A 96 10.03 0.85 15.16
C CYS A 96 9.28 1.99 15.88
N ASP A 97 9.12 3.13 15.20
CA ASP A 97 8.51 4.37 15.69
C ASP A 97 7.07 4.57 15.19
N GLY A 98 6.47 3.52 14.60
CA GLY A 98 5.08 3.50 14.15
C GLY A 98 4.09 3.22 15.28
N GLU A 99 2.97 3.94 15.28
CA GLU A 99 1.85 3.67 16.17
C GLU A 99 1.22 2.31 15.84
N ASP A 100 0.95 1.50 16.86
CA ASP A 100 0.25 0.23 16.70
C ASP A 100 -1.25 0.45 16.80
N ARG A 101 -1.92 0.47 15.63
CA ARG A 101 -3.39 0.56 15.54
C ARG A 101 -4.09 -0.79 15.69
N LYS A 102 -3.33 -1.86 15.89
CA LYS A 102 -3.82 -3.22 16.18
C LYS A 102 -4.69 -3.81 15.07
N PHE A 103 -4.38 -3.49 13.81
CA PHE A 103 -5.14 -3.95 12.64
C PHE A 103 -5.17 -5.46 12.45
N ASP A 104 -4.20 -6.16 13.01
CA ASP A 104 -4.12 -7.62 13.06
C ASP A 104 -5.13 -8.26 14.02
N ILE A 105 -5.65 -7.53 15.02
CA ILE A 105 -6.52 -8.09 16.07
C ILE A 105 -7.83 -7.32 16.30
N ASN A 106 -7.99 -6.12 15.73
CA ASN A 106 -9.20 -5.32 15.87
C ASN A 106 -10.27 -5.61 14.79
N GLY A 107 -9.97 -6.51 13.85
CA GLY A 107 -10.88 -6.93 12.77
C GLY A 107 -10.71 -6.16 11.45
N ASN A 108 -9.95 -5.07 11.43
CA ASN A 108 -9.85 -4.20 10.25
C ASN A 108 -9.28 -4.91 9.01
N ILE A 109 -8.17 -5.65 9.15
CA ILE A 109 -7.58 -6.42 8.03
C ILE A 109 -8.53 -7.53 7.57
N HIS A 110 -9.16 -8.23 8.53
CA HIS A 110 -10.12 -9.29 8.25
C HIS A 110 -11.29 -8.78 7.40
N SER A 111 -11.96 -7.70 7.85
CA SER A 111 -13.10 -7.11 7.13
C SER A 111 -12.73 -6.54 5.76
N SER A 112 -11.50 -6.02 5.62
CA SER A 112 -11.00 -5.52 4.33
C SER A 112 -10.83 -6.67 3.33
N ILE A 113 -10.17 -7.75 3.74
CA ILE A 113 -9.96 -8.94 2.90
C ILE A 113 -11.28 -9.66 2.58
N GLN A 114 -12.20 -9.78 3.54
CA GLN A 114 -13.52 -10.34 3.28
C GLN A 114 -14.28 -9.54 2.22
N SER A 115 -14.23 -8.22 2.29
CA SER A 115 -14.86 -7.36 1.30
C SER A 115 -14.24 -7.49 -0.09
N ILE A 116 -12.93 -7.72 -0.18
CA ILE A 116 -12.26 -8.04 -1.44
C ILE A 116 -12.82 -9.34 -2.01
N ASN A 117 -12.91 -10.39 -1.19
CA ASN A 117 -13.47 -11.67 -1.63
C ASN A 117 -14.95 -11.57 -2.03
N ASN A 118 -15.77 -10.83 -1.28
CA ASN A 118 -17.17 -10.61 -1.62
C ASN A 118 -17.32 -9.89 -2.97
N TRP A 119 -16.52 -8.83 -3.19
CA TRP A 119 -16.51 -8.13 -4.48
C TRP A 119 -15.99 -9.04 -5.60
N PHE A 120 -14.91 -9.79 -5.37
CA PHE A 120 -14.33 -10.69 -6.36
C PHE A 120 -15.31 -11.80 -6.75
N LEU A 121 -16.03 -12.38 -5.78
CA LEU A 121 -17.10 -13.34 -6.03
C LEU A 121 -18.26 -12.71 -6.79
N ASP A 122 -18.64 -11.48 -6.48
CA ASP A 122 -19.66 -10.76 -7.25
C ASP A 122 -19.23 -10.55 -8.71
N LYS A 123 -17.96 -10.23 -8.98
CA LYS A 123 -17.47 -10.04 -10.35
C LYS A 123 -17.31 -11.34 -11.12
N THR A 124 -16.84 -12.40 -10.46
CA THR A 124 -16.54 -13.69 -11.11
C THR A 124 -17.71 -14.69 -11.12
N LYS A 125 -18.69 -14.48 -10.24
CA LYS A 125 -19.85 -15.35 -9.96
C LYS A 125 -19.51 -16.77 -9.51
N SER A 126 -18.23 -17.10 -9.33
CA SER A 126 -17.79 -18.48 -9.16
C SER A 126 -16.48 -18.67 -8.41
N GLN A 127 -15.72 -17.60 -8.12
CA GLN A 127 -14.41 -17.71 -7.51
C GLN A 127 -14.20 -16.69 -6.40
N ILE A 128 -13.39 -17.07 -5.42
CA ILE A 128 -12.79 -16.19 -4.43
C ILE A 128 -11.28 -16.35 -4.42
N ILE A 129 -10.58 -15.38 -3.85
CA ILE A 129 -9.14 -15.47 -3.62
C ILE A 129 -8.90 -16.35 -2.39
N SER A 130 -7.96 -17.29 -2.55
CA SER A 130 -7.48 -18.21 -1.54
C SER A 130 -6.61 -17.45 -0.54
N PHE A 131 -7.23 -16.92 0.52
CA PHE A 131 -6.51 -16.30 1.62
C PHE A 131 -6.18 -17.31 2.71
N ASP A 132 -5.06 -17.05 3.38
CA ASP A 132 -4.66 -17.85 4.53
C ASP A 132 -5.56 -17.60 5.74
N THR A 133 -6.03 -18.69 6.36
CA THR A 133 -7.02 -18.62 7.43
C THR A 133 -6.64 -19.51 8.60
N THR A 134 -7.03 -19.05 9.78
CA THR A 134 -6.99 -19.83 11.02
C THR A 134 -8.08 -20.91 11.01
N SER A 135 -7.96 -21.91 11.89
CA SER A 135 -8.96 -22.97 12.09
C SER A 135 -10.39 -22.48 12.34
N ASN A 136 -10.55 -21.21 12.77
CA ASN A 136 -11.84 -20.58 13.02
C ASN A 136 -12.33 -19.76 11.81
N ASN A 137 -11.74 -19.95 10.64
CA ASN A 137 -12.05 -19.25 9.39
C ASN A 137 -11.84 -17.72 9.42
N LEU A 138 -11.07 -17.23 10.40
CA LEU A 138 -10.58 -15.85 10.41
C LEU A 138 -9.30 -15.75 9.58
N ILE A 139 -9.09 -14.61 8.93
CA ILE A 139 -7.84 -14.36 8.18
C ILE A 139 -6.66 -14.48 9.15
N ASP A 140 -5.66 -15.28 8.76
CA ASP A 140 -4.43 -15.34 9.52
C ASP A 140 -3.55 -14.13 9.20
N VAL A 141 -3.20 -13.38 10.24
CA VAL A 141 -2.39 -12.17 10.15
C VAL A 141 -1.16 -12.33 11.03
N THR A 142 0.03 -12.27 10.42
CA THR A 142 1.29 -12.20 11.15
C THR A 142 1.66 -10.75 11.45
N PHE A 143 1.86 -10.43 12.72
CA PHE A 143 2.38 -9.13 13.17
C PHE A 143 3.91 -9.12 13.08
N ILE A 144 4.46 -8.13 12.38
CA ILE A 144 5.89 -7.87 12.31
C ILE A 144 6.16 -6.42 12.66
N ARG A 145 7.03 -6.19 13.65
CA ARG A 145 7.67 -4.91 13.87
C ARG A 145 9.17 -5.05 13.67
N VAL A 146 9.80 -4.05 13.05
CA VAL A 146 11.25 -4.02 12.87
C VAL A 146 11.91 -2.86 13.60
N ASN A 147 13.21 -2.98 13.87
CA ASN A 147 14.05 -1.94 14.46
C ASN A 147 14.34 -0.75 13.52
N LYS A 148 13.57 -0.56 12.44
CA LYS A 148 13.78 0.50 11.45
C LYS A 148 12.71 1.56 11.56
N SER A 149 13.13 2.83 11.57
CA SER A 149 12.21 3.96 11.62
C SER A 149 11.47 4.14 10.29
N ILE A 150 10.35 4.86 10.32
CA ILE A 150 9.66 5.25 9.09
C ILE A 150 10.58 6.09 8.18
N LYS A 151 11.47 6.92 8.77
CA LYS A 151 12.45 7.73 8.01
C LYS A 151 13.41 6.84 7.23
N TRP A 152 13.84 5.71 7.80
CA TRP A 152 14.67 4.75 7.10
C TRP A 152 13.94 4.13 5.90
N PHE A 153 12.68 3.74 6.06
CA PHE A 153 11.85 3.22 4.95
C PHE A 153 11.66 4.26 3.84
N THR A 154 11.41 5.52 4.20
CA THR A 154 11.10 6.59 3.24
C THR A 154 12.32 7.37 2.77
N LYS A 155 13.54 6.86 2.97
CA LYS A 155 14.78 7.55 2.55
C LYS A 155 14.83 7.79 1.04
N PHE A 156 14.43 6.79 0.27
CA PHE A 156 14.43 6.81 -1.19
C PHE A 156 13.02 6.51 -1.72
N ASN A 157 12.64 7.18 -2.80
CA ASN A 157 11.55 6.75 -3.66
C ASN A 157 12.07 5.80 -4.74
N THR A 158 11.15 5.20 -5.50
CA THR A 158 11.49 4.25 -6.57
C THR A 158 12.33 4.83 -7.71
N LEU A 159 12.23 6.13 -8.02
CA LEU A 159 13.03 6.76 -9.08
C LEU A 159 14.46 7.05 -8.60
N GLU A 160 14.62 7.43 -7.34
CA GLU A 160 15.92 7.70 -6.73
C GLU A 160 16.72 6.43 -6.53
N ASN A 161 16.09 5.38 -5.99
CA ASN A 161 16.73 4.08 -5.80
C ASN A 161 15.69 2.98 -5.66
N HIS A 162 15.30 2.37 -6.78
CA HIS A 162 14.36 1.25 -6.81
C HIS A 162 14.72 0.15 -5.80
N ASN A 163 15.98 -0.24 -5.70
CA ASN A 163 16.42 -1.35 -4.83
C ASN A 163 16.40 -1.02 -3.32
N LYS A 164 16.19 0.24 -2.96
CA LYS A 164 16.14 0.76 -1.58
C LYS A 164 14.89 1.61 -1.32
N ASP A 165 13.90 1.55 -2.21
CA ASP A 165 12.57 2.11 -1.96
C ASP A 165 11.89 1.37 -0.80
N THR A 166 10.79 1.92 -0.30
CA THR A 166 10.06 1.33 0.83
C THR A 166 9.66 -0.11 0.54
N SER A 167 9.12 -0.37 -0.66
CA SER A 167 8.65 -1.69 -1.05
C SER A 167 9.74 -2.75 -1.07
N SER A 168 10.90 -2.45 -1.67
CA SER A 168 12.03 -3.38 -1.79
C SER A 168 12.67 -3.67 -0.45
N LYS A 169 12.64 -2.72 0.50
CA LYS A 169 13.11 -2.95 1.87
C LYS A 169 12.20 -3.92 2.63
N ILE A 170 10.88 -3.72 2.54
CA ILE A 170 9.89 -4.62 3.16
C ILE A 170 10.00 -6.02 2.55
N GLU A 171 10.05 -6.12 1.22
CA GLU A 171 10.21 -7.39 0.52
C GLU A 171 11.46 -8.14 1.00
N LYS A 172 12.63 -7.48 1.06
CA LYS A 172 13.87 -8.09 1.59
C LYS A 172 13.72 -8.60 3.03
N ILE A 173 12.98 -7.89 3.88
CA ILE A 173 12.74 -8.31 5.27
C ILE A 173 11.86 -9.58 5.28
N ILE A 174 10.77 -9.62 4.52
CA ILE A 174 9.91 -10.80 4.42
C ILE A 174 10.69 -12.00 3.85
N LEU A 175 11.41 -11.80 2.74
CA LEU A 175 12.18 -12.85 2.07
C LEU A 175 13.38 -13.36 2.89
N SER A 176 13.93 -12.58 3.82
CA SER A 176 15.02 -13.02 4.71
C SER A 176 14.54 -13.69 5.99
N ASN A 177 13.22 -13.63 6.29
CA ASN A 177 12.60 -14.21 7.48
C ASN A 177 11.57 -15.29 7.11
N GLN A 178 11.85 -16.09 6.09
CA GLN A 178 10.95 -17.12 5.56
C GLN A 178 10.54 -18.14 6.62
N ASN A 179 11.41 -18.40 7.59
CA ASN A 179 11.18 -19.30 8.73
C ASN A 179 10.04 -18.87 9.65
N LEU A 180 9.55 -17.63 9.52
CA LEU A 180 8.35 -17.15 10.21
C LEU A 180 7.05 -17.63 9.56
N PHE A 181 7.11 -18.18 8.36
CA PHE A 181 5.94 -18.53 7.57
C PHE A 181 5.93 -20.03 7.27
N ASN A 182 4.81 -20.68 7.49
CA ASN A 182 4.62 -22.07 7.10
C ASN A 182 4.42 -22.13 5.58
N ASN A 183 4.83 -23.22 4.93
CA ASN A 183 4.70 -23.41 3.48
C ASN A 183 5.07 -22.17 2.63
N PHE A 184 6.14 -21.47 3.03
CA PHE A 184 6.49 -20.16 2.49
C PHE A 184 6.47 -20.15 0.96
N GLU A 185 7.04 -21.14 0.28
CA GLU A 185 7.09 -21.24 -1.19
C GLU A 185 5.71 -21.21 -1.87
N ASN A 186 4.66 -21.72 -1.21
CA ASN A 186 3.29 -21.71 -1.73
C ASN A 186 2.50 -20.46 -1.34
N LYS A 187 3.11 -19.52 -0.59
CA LYS A 187 2.47 -18.29 -0.16
C LYS A 187 2.93 -17.07 -0.97
N LYS A 188 1.95 -16.25 -1.34
CA LYS A 188 2.15 -14.83 -1.67
C LYS A 188 1.74 -14.00 -0.45
N PHE A 189 2.20 -12.76 -0.36
CA PHE A 189 1.99 -11.92 0.81
C PHE A 189 1.32 -10.61 0.44
N ILE A 190 0.35 -10.19 1.25
CA ILE A 190 -0.13 -8.81 1.28
C ILE A 190 0.31 -8.16 2.60
N ILE A 191 1.11 -7.10 2.48
CA ILE A 191 1.66 -6.38 3.63
C ILE A 191 0.84 -5.13 3.88
N PHE A 192 0.22 -5.05 5.04
CA PHE A 192 -0.40 -3.84 5.57
C PHE A 192 0.68 -3.07 6.33
N PHE A 193 1.38 -2.16 5.63
CA PHE A 193 2.47 -1.38 6.21
C PHE A 193 1.94 -0.12 6.91
N GLU A 194 2.18 0.03 8.22
CA GLU A 194 1.94 1.26 9.00
C GLU A 194 2.94 2.36 8.66
N GLY A 195 2.90 2.80 7.42
CA GLY A 195 3.76 3.83 6.90
C GLY A 195 3.27 4.28 5.53
N TRP A 196 4.14 5.02 4.85
CA TRP A 196 3.88 5.55 3.51
C TRP A 196 5.15 5.39 2.66
N GLU A 197 5.01 5.58 1.36
CA GLU A 197 6.14 5.69 0.45
C GLU A 197 6.53 7.15 0.20
N LYS A 198 7.84 7.40 0.01
CA LYS A 198 8.33 8.72 -0.37
C LYS A 198 7.76 9.09 -1.75
N ARG A 199 7.13 10.25 -1.83
CA ARG A 199 6.51 10.72 -3.08
C ARG A 199 7.55 10.84 -4.21
N ILE A 200 7.08 10.53 -5.41
CA ILE A 200 7.82 10.74 -6.66
C ILE A 200 7.61 12.17 -7.14
N SER A 201 6.38 12.69 -7.05
CA SER A 201 6.01 14.05 -7.43
C SER A 201 5.00 14.65 -6.43
N ILE A 202 4.72 15.95 -6.58
CA ILE A 202 3.75 16.66 -5.73
C ILE A 202 2.32 16.11 -5.91
N THR A 203 1.99 15.69 -7.13
CA THR A 203 0.65 15.22 -7.53
C THR A 203 0.45 13.73 -7.31
N ASN A 204 1.52 12.93 -7.31
CA ASN A 204 1.40 11.47 -7.30
C ASN A 204 1.53 10.93 -5.87
N LYS A 205 0.43 10.39 -5.36
CA LYS A 205 0.37 9.66 -4.10
C LYS A 205 0.39 8.16 -4.40
N VAL A 206 1.40 7.46 -3.88
CA VAL A 206 1.51 6.00 -4.01
C VAL A 206 0.88 5.39 -2.77
N CYS A 207 -0.17 4.57 -2.95
CA CYS A 207 -0.91 3.92 -1.87
C CYS A 207 -0.74 2.42 -1.78
N GLY A 208 -0.25 1.82 -2.87
CA GLY A 208 0.16 0.45 -2.93
C GLY A 208 1.41 0.32 -3.77
N ARG A 209 2.11 -0.80 -3.59
CA ARG A 209 3.20 -1.18 -4.49
C ARG A 209 3.36 -2.68 -4.51
N SER A 210 3.52 -3.19 -5.72
CA SER A 210 3.79 -4.59 -6.01
C SER A 210 4.83 -4.70 -7.11
N ARG A 211 5.42 -5.89 -7.21
CA ARG A 211 6.30 -6.25 -8.33
C ARG A 211 5.56 -7.26 -9.17
N TYR A 212 5.68 -7.14 -10.49
CA TYR A 212 5.07 -8.08 -11.42
C TYR A 212 5.53 -9.51 -11.13
N ASN A 213 4.58 -10.41 -10.88
CA ASN A 213 4.80 -11.79 -10.44
C ASN A 213 5.68 -11.92 -9.17
N GLY A 214 5.78 -10.86 -8.37
CA GLY A 214 6.53 -10.82 -7.12
C GLY A 214 5.89 -11.66 -6.02
N LYS A 215 6.56 -11.80 -4.88
CA LYS A 215 6.05 -12.57 -3.73
C LYS A 215 5.23 -11.71 -2.77
N VAL A 216 5.37 -10.39 -2.86
CA VAL A 216 4.89 -9.42 -1.88
C VAL A 216 4.16 -8.27 -2.60
N ALA A 217 2.90 -8.06 -2.22
CA ALA A 217 2.14 -6.83 -2.45
C ALA A 217 2.15 -6.02 -1.16
N ILE A 218 2.12 -4.69 -1.27
CA ILE A 218 2.16 -3.80 -0.12
C ILE A 218 1.05 -2.77 -0.25
N PHE A 219 0.28 -2.61 0.81
CA PHE A 219 -0.66 -1.51 1.01
C PHE A 219 -0.16 -0.59 2.12
N TYR A 220 -0.11 0.70 1.84
CA TYR A 220 0.33 1.73 2.78
C TYR A 220 -0.83 2.23 3.61
N THR A 221 -0.91 1.78 4.87
CA THR A 221 -2.06 2.05 5.73
C THR A 221 -2.05 3.45 6.31
N ASN A 222 -0.96 4.22 6.17
CA ASN A 222 -0.83 5.56 6.75
C ASN A 222 -0.45 6.60 5.69
N GLY A 223 -0.81 7.87 5.94
CA GLY A 223 -0.43 9.00 5.09
C GLY A 223 0.79 9.75 5.61
N ARG A 224 1.48 10.49 4.72
CA ARG A 224 2.55 11.43 5.15
C ARG A 224 2.06 12.50 6.11
N ASN A 225 0.81 12.96 5.96
CA ASN A 225 0.23 13.96 6.85
C ASN A 225 -0.33 13.25 8.09
N LYS A 226 0.12 13.64 9.30
CA LYS A 226 -0.36 13.08 10.58
C LYS A 226 -1.89 13.15 10.76
N LYS A 227 -2.56 14.12 10.12
CA LYS A 227 -4.03 14.21 10.12
C LYS A 227 -4.69 13.08 9.32
N LEU A 228 -3.97 12.54 8.33
CA LEU A 228 -4.47 11.54 7.42
C LEU A 228 -3.96 10.16 7.83
N LYS A 229 -4.85 9.38 8.46
CA LYS A 229 -4.55 8.03 8.96
C LYS A 229 -4.62 6.93 7.88
N SER A 230 -4.77 7.30 6.61
CA SER A 230 -4.82 6.37 5.47
C SER A 230 -4.20 6.98 4.21
N CYS A 231 -3.69 6.14 3.31
CA CYS A 231 -3.26 6.61 2.00
C CYS A 231 -4.45 6.89 1.06
N THR A 232 -5.55 6.20 1.21
CA THR A 232 -6.77 6.43 0.43
C THR A 232 -7.71 7.39 1.15
N LYS A 233 -8.80 7.81 0.51
CA LYS A 233 -9.79 8.70 1.18
C LYS A 233 -10.56 7.95 2.25
N ASP A 234 -10.78 6.65 2.05
CA ASP A 234 -11.29 5.76 3.08
C ASP A 234 -10.17 5.29 4.00
N ASN A 235 -10.50 5.08 5.28
CA ASN A 235 -9.59 4.39 6.18
C ASN A 235 -9.80 2.88 6.02
N ILE A 236 -8.77 2.06 6.30
CA ILE A 236 -9.00 0.62 6.51
C ILE A 236 -10.10 0.47 7.55
N LYS A 237 -11.19 -0.15 7.12
CA LYS A 237 -12.54 -0.10 7.71
C LYS A 237 -12.58 -0.21 9.22
N ASN A 238 -13.45 0.60 9.83
CA ASN A 238 -13.98 0.33 11.17
C ASN A 238 -15.05 -0.77 11.04
N SER A 239 -14.66 -2.02 11.30
CA SER A 239 -15.39 -3.29 11.61
C SER A 239 -16.88 -3.54 11.28
N ASN A 240 -17.73 -2.58 10.87
CA ASN A 240 -19.18 -2.73 10.85
C ASN A 240 -19.84 -2.65 9.46
N ILE A 241 -19.09 -2.41 8.36
CA ILE A 241 -19.64 -2.33 7.00
C ILE A 241 -18.67 -2.96 5.97
N GLU A 242 -19.07 -4.04 5.31
CA GLU A 242 -18.30 -4.78 4.29
C GLU A 242 -18.37 -4.14 2.88
N VAL A 243 -18.14 -2.83 2.75
CA VAL A 243 -18.20 -2.13 1.44
C VAL A 243 -16.83 -2.07 0.75
N PHE A 244 -16.72 -2.54 -0.49
CA PHE A 244 -15.47 -2.49 -1.26
C PHE A 244 -15.10 -1.03 -1.62
N GLY A 245 -14.08 -0.48 -0.95
CA GLY A 245 -13.65 0.92 -1.09
C GLY A 245 -12.34 1.13 -1.84
N GLU A 246 -11.82 2.36 -1.84
CA GLU A 246 -10.53 2.75 -2.47
C GLU A 246 -9.36 1.97 -1.83
N SER A 247 -9.42 1.69 -0.52
CA SER A 247 -8.44 0.86 0.18
C SER A 247 -8.41 -0.55 -0.40
N GLU A 248 -9.58 -1.21 -0.47
CA GLU A 248 -9.71 -2.56 -1.00
C GLU A 248 -9.38 -2.66 -2.50
N GLN A 249 -9.72 -1.64 -3.29
CA GLN A 249 -9.31 -1.52 -4.70
C GLN A 249 -7.79 -1.55 -4.83
N THR A 250 -7.09 -0.72 -4.05
CA THR A 250 -5.63 -0.68 -4.05
C THR A 250 -5.04 -2.02 -3.61
N ILE A 251 -5.56 -2.61 -2.53
CA ILE A 251 -5.07 -3.90 -2.02
C ILE A 251 -5.21 -4.99 -3.08
N LEU A 252 -6.39 -5.11 -3.70
CA LEU A 252 -6.64 -6.11 -4.73
C LEU A 252 -5.76 -5.88 -5.97
N HIS A 253 -5.66 -4.63 -6.45
CA HIS A 253 -4.81 -4.26 -7.58
C HIS A 253 -3.36 -4.72 -7.38
N GLU A 254 -2.77 -4.38 -6.23
CA GLU A 254 -1.38 -4.75 -5.92
C GLU A 254 -1.22 -6.27 -5.77
N MET A 255 -2.20 -6.95 -5.20
CA MET A 255 -2.20 -8.41 -5.11
C MET A 255 -2.22 -9.07 -6.50
N LEU A 256 -3.05 -8.58 -7.42
CA LEU A 256 -3.14 -9.13 -8.77
C LEU A 256 -1.80 -9.01 -9.53
N HIS A 257 -1.06 -7.92 -9.33
CA HIS A 257 0.32 -7.79 -9.84
C HIS A 257 1.24 -8.93 -9.36
N THR A 258 1.08 -9.42 -8.12
CA THR A 258 1.87 -10.57 -7.61
C THR A 258 1.53 -11.89 -8.30
N LEU A 259 0.35 -11.97 -8.92
CA LEU A 259 -0.10 -13.10 -9.71
C LEU A 259 0.31 -12.97 -11.19
N GLY A 260 1.00 -11.89 -11.54
CA GLY A 260 1.42 -11.59 -12.92
C GLY A 260 0.30 -10.99 -13.76
N VAL A 261 -0.77 -10.51 -13.15
CA VAL A 261 -1.88 -9.82 -13.81
C VAL A 261 -1.60 -8.32 -13.87
N PRO A 262 -1.96 -7.63 -14.98
CA PRO A 262 -2.37 -8.19 -16.26
C PRO A 262 -1.19 -8.84 -16.98
N PHE A 263 -1.42 -9.95 -17.68
CA PHE A 263 -0.35 -10.70 -18.34
C PHE A 263 0.15 -9.95 -19.56
N LYS A 264 1.46 -9.91 -19.84
CA LYS A 264 2.04 -9.18 -20.99
C LYS A 264 1.42 -9.44 -22.38
N CYS A 265 0.71 -10.56 -22.55
CA CYS A 265 0.02 -10.95 -23.78
C CYS A 265 -1.43 -10.44 -23.88
N GLY A 266 -1.96 -9.80 -22.83
CA GLY A 266 -3.26 -9.15 -22.86
C GLY A 266 -3.31 -8.02 -23.88
N LYS A 267 -4.52 -7.68 -24.32
CA LYS A 267 -4.76 -6.94 -25.55
C LYS A 267 -4.64 -5.43 -25.36
N ASN A 268 -5.07 -4.90 -24.22
CA ASN A 268 -5.17 -3.48 -23.93
C ASN A 268 -4.16 -3.02 -22.87
N ILE A 269 -2.98 -3.66 -22.84
CA ILE A 269 -1.96 -3.41 -21.82
C ILE A 269 -0.93 -2.39 -22.30
N ASN A 270 -0.51 -1.51 -21.40
CA ASN A 270 0.66 -0.66 -21.61
C ASN A 270 1.94 -1.34 -21.07
N PRO A 271 2.80 -1.92 -21.93
CA PRO A 271 4.04 -2.56 -21.49
C PRO A 271 5.09 -1.58 -20.96
N GLU A 272 4.98 -0.29 -21.26
CA GLU A 272 5.92 0.75 -20.82
C GLU A 272 5.54 1.34 -19.43
N GLU A 273 4.28 1.21 -19.01
CA GLU A 273 3.76 1.80 -17.76
C GLU A 273 3.36 0.76 -16.70
N SER A 274 4.31 -0.05 -16.23
CA SER A 274 4.10 -1.00 -15.12
C SER A 274 3.01 -2.06 -15.35
N LEU A 275 2.68 -2.35 -16.62
CA LEU A 275 1.69 -3.37 -17.02
C LEU A 275 0.31 -3.07 -16.42
N HIS A 276 -0.33 -2.00 -16.88
CA HIS A 276 -1.73 -1.70 -16.55
C HIS A 276 -2.60 -1.81 -17.79
N VAL A 277 -3.90 -2.09 -17.60
CA VAL A 277 -4.88 -1.99 -18.70
C VAL A 277 -5.22 -0.53 -19.00
N THR A 278 -5.62 -0.25 -20.23
CA THR A 278 -5.76 1.12 -20.75
C THR A 278 -7.12 1.46 -21.35
N ASP A 279 -7.97 0.46 -21.55
CA ASP A 279 -9.25 0.57 -22.24
C ASP A 279 -10.41 0.98 -21.33
N SER A 280 -10.30 0.77 -20.01
CA SER A 280 -11.29 1.20 -19.02
C SER A 280 -10.66 1.67 -17.72
N ASP A 281 -11.09 2.82 -17.21
CA ASP A 281 -10.74 3.32 -15.87
C ASP A 281 -11.51 2.61 -14.74
N GLY A 282 -12.60 1.92 -15.09
CA GLY A 282 -13.39 1.09 -14.18
C GLY A 282 -12.80 -0.29 -13.91
N ASP A 283 -11.75 -0.69 -14.63
CA ASP A 283 -11.04 -1.96 -14.46
C ASP A 283 -10.11 -1.92 -13.23
N ILE A 284 -10.09 -3.00 -12.44
CA ILE A 284 -9.25 -3.05 -11.23
C ILE A 284 -7.77 -2.90 -11.56
N MET A 285 -7.30 -3.34 -12.73
CA MET A 285 -5.91 -3.23 -13.19
C MET A 285 -5.59 -1.96 -13.98
N ASN A 286 -6.52 -1.01 -14.05
CA ASN A 286 -6.19 0.33 -14.54
C ASN A 286 -5.19 1.00 -13.57
N LYS A 287 -4.38 1.94 -14.07
CA LYS A 287 -3.43 2.73 -13.26
C LYS A 287 -4.07 3.49 -12.08
N VAL A 288 -5.37 3.76 -12.13
CA VAL A 288 -6.12 4.41 -11.03
C VAL A 288 -6.82 3.43 -10.09
N SER A 289 -6.73 2.13 -10.37
CA SER A 289 -7.41 1.03 -9.65
C SER A 289 -8.93 1.17 -9.61
N GLY A 290 -9.61 0.80 -10.72
CA GLY A 290 -11.06 0.84 -10.84
C GLY A 290 -11.79 -0.19 -9.96
N SER A 291 -13.13 -0.14 -9.94
CA SER A 291 -13.96 -1.06 -9.13
C SER A 291 -15.23 -1.57 -9.83
N LEU A 292 -15.45 -1.14 -11.08
CA LEU A 292 -16.63 -1.54 -11.84
C LEU A 292 -16.46 -2.94 -12.42
N PHE A 293 -15.24 -3.27 -12.84
CA PHE A 293 -14.90 -4.51 -13.51
C PHE A 293 -13.74 -5.20 -12.80
N LEU A 294 -13.74 -6.54 -12.82
CA LEU A 294 -12.50 -7.29 -12.67
C LEU A 294 -11.71 -7.01 -13.95
N ASP A 295 -12.04 -7.69 -15.04
CA ASP A 295 -11.47 -7.45 -16.37
C ASP A 295 -12.55 -6.86 -17.29
N TYR A 296 -12.34 -5.66 -17.82
CA TYR A 296 -13.31 -5.01 -18.71
C TYR A 296 -13.43 -5.80 -20.02
N ASN A 297 -14.65 -6.21 -20.39
CA ASN A 297 -14.93 -7.14 -21.49
C ASN A 297 -14.32 -8.55 -21.35
N ASN A 298 -13.59 -8.86 -20.27
CA ASN A 298 -12.89 -10.14 -20.08
C ASN A 298 -11.99 -10.48 -21.28
N ASP A 299 -11.23 -9.51 -21.79
CA ASP A 299 -10.37 -9.71 -22.97
C ASP A 299 -8.89 -9.44 -22.71
N ASP A 300 -8.47 -9.26 -21.46
CA ASP A 300 -7.07 -9.00 -21.10
C ASP A 300 -6.41 -10.09 -20.23
N TYR A 301 -7.05 -10.53 -19.15
CA TYR A 301 -6.41 -11.40 -18.15
C TYR A 301 -7.34 -12.32 -17.34
N TYR A 302 -8.66 -12.22 -17.46
CA TYR A 302 -9.62 -13.10 -16.77
C TYR A 302 -10.69 -13.65 -17.71
N LYS A 303 -10.80 -14.99 -17.81
CA LYS A 303 -11.73 -15.69 -18.73
C LYS A 303 -11.69 -15.16 -20.15
N HIS A 304 -10.49 -14.86 -20.63
CA HIS A 304 -10.26 -14.34 -21.96
C HIS A 304 -10.01 -15.49 -22.95
N ASN A 305 -10.15 -15.20 -24.24
CA ASN A 305 -9.94 -16.18 -25.31
C ASN A 305 -8.61 -15.95 -26.06
N ILE A 306 -7.57 -15.47 -25.37
CA ILE A 306 -6.26 -15.19 -25.98
C ILE A 306 -5.42 -16.47 -25.99
N PRO A 307 -5.08 -17.03 -27.16
CA PRO A 307 -4.30 -18.27 -27.24
C PRO A 307 -2.89 -18.09 -26.64
N ASN A 308 -2.42 -19.11 -25.91
CA ASN A 308 -1.09 -19.14 -25.28
C ASN A 308 -0.82 -18.01 -24.28
N CYS A 309 -1.86 -17.37 -23.76
CA CYS A 309 -1.76 -16.37 -22.70
C CYS A 309 -2.27 -16.99 -21.39
N PRO A 310 -1.57 -16.83 -20.25
CA PRO A 310 -2.10 -17.28 -18.96
C PRO A 310 -3.43 -16.60 -18.67
N ASP A 311 -4.30 -17.27 -17.91
CA ASP A 311 -5.60 -16.74 -17.51
C ASP A 311 -5.71 -16.77 -15.98
N LEU A 312 -6.10 -15.64 -15.37
CA LEU A 312 -6.28 -15.51 -13.93
C LEU A 312 -7.32 -16.51 -13.42
N TYR A 313 -8.32 -16.87 -14.22
CA TYR A 313 -9.32 -17.90 -13.90
C TYR A 313 -8.68 -19.24 -13.50
N MET A 314 -7.52 -19.56 -14.08
CA MET A 314 -6.77 -20.81 -13.85
C MET A 314 -5.73 -20.67 -12.72
N SER A 315 -5.69 -19.54 -12.02
CA SER A 315 -4.72 -19.28 -10.97
C SER A 315 -4.92 -20.23 -9.79
N LYS A 316 -3.82 -20.82 -9.32
CA LYS A 316 -3.77 -21.68 -8.11
C LYS A 316 -4.08 -20.92 -6.81
N PHE A 317 -4.20 -19.60 -6.87
CA PHE A 317 -4.59 -18.75 -5.74
C PHE A 317 -6.08 -18.38 -5.75
N LEU A 318 -6.87 -18.94 -6.67
CA LEU A 318 -8.33 -18.84 -6.66
C LEU A 318 -8.95 -20.19 -6.30
N ILE A 319 -10.08 -20.14 -5.60
CA ILE A 319 -10.90 -21.32 -5.26
C ILE A 319 -12.36 -21.06 -5.61
N ASN A 320 -13.10 -22.13 -5.89
CA ASN A 320 -14.51 -22.09 -6.29
C ASN A 320 -15.44 -22.30 -5.10
#